data_AF-A0A937C9F0-F1
#
_entry.id   AF-A0A937C9F0-F1
#
_cell.length_a   1.000
_cell.length_b   1.000
_cell.length_c   1.000
_cell.angle_alpha   90.00
_cell.angle_beta   90.00
_cell.angle_gamma   90.00
#
_symmetry.space_group_name_H-M   'P 1'
#
loop_
_entity.id
_entity.type
_entity.pdbx_description
1 polymer ?
#
loop_
_entity_poly.entity_id
_entity_poly.type
_entity_poly.pdbx_seq_one_letter_code
_entity_poly.pdbx_strand_id
1 'polypeptide(L)'
;MRKFFFILALLFPVRSLLCQEARQYSFTHYTVSNGLAAYNTNSITQDDQGYIWISTGNGLQRFDGSRFLTFRHNPADKNSLPVNYISQMLVDKQKNLWLVMGNGSIGIFDTRRFVFKEIRIKLKDPKNLAYGGGLMQDGDGNLLYYFSFKEFVTYNRERNEFSSEYNDFRIPSKWRMTNIVDDPIGKKYLISTDSGLVVYNRVTKKLSWRDDNAEHEPLIEQFGKIPFVAGYMVDKKRRFWFKNWPPFGGCSIYCYDLANKTPVLDKYSIDKIINKYNEPAGMTEQKDGTIWMTGLYVFTKYEEAEKNSRLFTVVILMNRVFTMKEYACLKTGNRTCG
;
A
#
# COMPACT_ATOMS: atom_id res chain seq x y z
N MET A 1 79.64 13.48 -6.26
CA MET A 1 79.13 14.37 -5.18
C MET A 1 77.61 14.22 -5.13
N ARG A 2 77.06 13.57 -4.08
CA ARG A 2 76.28 14.21 -2.99
C ARG A 2 74.96 14.83 -3.51
N LYS A 3 73.73 14.47 -3.09
CA LYS A 3 73.21 13.86 -1.86
C LYS A 3 71.83 13.21 -2.12
N PHE A 4 71.56 12.12 -1.41
CA PHE A 4 70.25 11.59 -1.05
C PHE A 4 69.34 12.68 -0.43
N PHE A 5 68.06 12.68 -0.77
CA PHE A 5 66.98 13.02 0.16
C PHE A 5 65.80 12.06 -0.05
N PHE A 6 65.71 11.10 0.87
CA PHE A 6 64.49 10.35 1.14
C PHE A 6 63.48 11.30 1.78
N ILE A 7 62.29 11.46 1.18
CA ILE A 7 61.11 11.92 1.91
C ILE A 7 60.15 10.75 2.01
N LEU A 8 60.16 10.16 3.20
CA LEU A 8 59.27 9.12 3.66
C LEU A 8 57.91 9.78 3.98
N ALA A 9 56.96 9.77 3.05
CA ALA A 9 55.59 10.19 3.34
C ALA A 9 54.81 9.02 3.96
N LEU A 10 54.87 8.92 5.29
CA LEU A 10 54.06 8.02 6.11
C LEU A 10 52.58 8.44 6.08
N LEU A 11 51.75 7.52 5.59
CA LEU A 11 50.41 7.13 6.08
C LEU A 11 49.58 8.19 6.81
N PHE A 12 48.46 8.58 6.19
CA PHE A 12 47.13 8.37 6.77
C PHE A 12 46.13 8.16 5.62
N PRO A 13 45.57 6.96 5.41
CA PRO A 13 44.33 6.90 4.66
C PRO A 13 43.29 7.55 5.58
N VAL A 14 42.91 8.79 5.27
CA VAL A 14 41.63 9.32 5.74
C VAL A 14 40.58 8.46 5.05
N ARG A 15 40.31 7.27 5.59
CA ARG A 15 39.00 6.65 5.48
C ARG A 15 38.10 7.64 6.19
N SER A 16 37.55 8.58 5.43
CA SER A 16 36.31 9.24 5.80
C SER A 16 35.30 8.10 5.97
N LEU A 17 35.23 7.59 7.19
CA LEU A 17 34.02 7.01 7.73
C LEU A 17 32.99 8.11 7.58
N LEU A 18 32.31 8.15 6.44
CA LEU A 18 30.96 8.66 6.39
C LEU A 18 30.14 7.67 7.22
N CYS A 19 30.31 7.74 8.55
CA CYS A 19 29.28 7.33 9.46
C CYS A 19 28.14 8.28 9.14
N GLN A 20 27.24 7.84 8.27
CA GLN A 20 26.05 8.60 7.94
C GLN A 20 25.32 8.78 9.27
N GLU A 21 25.21 10.02 9.76
CA GLU A 21 24.46 10.29 10.97
C GLU A 21 23.08 9.64 10.84
N ALA A 22 22.66 8.93 11.89
CA ALA A 22 21.32 8.36 11.94
C ALA A 22 20.34 9.51 11.72
N ARG A 23 19.62 9.50 10.57
CA ARG A 23 18.63 10.53 10.26
C ARG A 23 17.65 10.60 11.41
N GLN A 24 17.69 11.71 12.15
CA GLN A 24 16.73 11.98 13.21
C GLN A 24 15.42 12.43 12.56
N TYR A 25 14.37 11.65 12.73
CA TYR A 25 13.04 12.01 12.23
C TYR A 25 12.30 12.85 13.28
N SER A 26 11.62 13.90 12.84
CA SER A 26 10.75 14.72 13.68
C SER A 26 9.30 14.65 13.21
N PHE A 27 8.40 14.36 14.15
CA PHE A 27 6.97 14.19 13.88
C PHE A 27 6.14 15.24 14.65
N THR A 28 5.34 15.99 13.90
CA THR A 28 4.24 16.86 14.34
C THR A 28 3.00 16.00 14.53
N HIS A 29 2.39 16.05 15.69
CA HIS A 29 1.25 15.21 16.02
C HIS A 29 -0.04 16.00 15.86
N TYR A 30 -0.93 15.53 14.99
CA TYR A 30 -2.30 16.03 14.88
C TYR A 30 -3.23 15.07 15.59
N THR A 31 -3.84 15.53 16.67
CA THR A 31 -4.78 14.76 17.51
C THR A 31 -6.16 15.43 17.49
N VAL A 32 -7.10 14.91 18.29
CA VAL A 32 -8.41 15.54 18.45
C VAL A 32 -8.33 16.99 18.96
N SER A 33 -7.31 17.32 19.78
CA SER A 33 -7.11 18.70 20.24
C SER A 33 -6.66 19.64 19.12
N ASN A 34 -6.17 19.10 18.00
CA ASN A 34 -5.81 19.85 16.79
C ASN A 34 -6.93 19.86 15.75
N GLY A 35 -8.09 19.25 16.03
CA GLY A 35 -9.25 19.22 15.13
C GLY A 35 -9.47 17.89 14.38
N LEU A 36 -8.68 16.85 14.65
CA LEU A 36 -8.94 15.51 14.11
C LEU A 36 -10.27 14.95 14.65
N ALA A 37 -11.08 14.34 13.79
CA ALA A 37 -12.44 13.91 14.16
C ALA A 37 -12.49 12.67 15.07
N ALA A 38 -11.47 11.81 15.03
CA ALA A 38 -11.32 10.65 15.90
C ALA A 38 -9.85 10.20 15.97
N TYR A 39 -9.48 9.44 17.00
CA TYR A 39 -8.11 8.95 17.18
C TYR A 39 -7.70 7.90 16.14
N ASN A 40 -8.65 7.18 15.55
CA ASN A 40 -8.38 6.18 14.53
C ASN A 40 -8.57 6.76 13.12
N THR A 41 -7.54 6.59 12.30
CA THR A 41 -7.54 6.93 10.88
C THR A 41 -7.52 5.64 10.04
N ASN A 42 -8.41 5.51 9.06
CA ASN A 42 -8.48 4.31 8.23
C ASN A 42 -7.73 4.49 6.91
N SER A 43 -7.83 5.68 6.31
CA SER A 43 -7.23 5.97 5.01
C SER A 43 -6.84 7.44 4.91
N ILE A 44 -5.74 7.70 4.19
CA ILE A 44 -5.24 9.04 3.89
C ILE A 44 -4.87 9.09 2.41
N THR A 45 -5.23 10.18 1.74
CA THR A 45 -4.84 10.50 0.36
C THR A 45 -4.70 12.00 0.18
N GLN A 46 -4.06 12.43 -0.90
CA GLN A 46 -3.99 13.84 -1.29
C GLN A 46 -4.70 14.01 -2.63
N ASP A 47 -5.52 15.05 -2.76
CA ASP A 47 -6.13 15.40 -4.04
C ASP A 47 -5.20 16.22 -4.94
N ASP A 48 -5.65 16.51 -6.16
CA ASP A 48 -4.90 17.28 -7.14
C ASP A 48 -4.76 18.77 -6.80
N GLN A 49 -5.53 19.27 -5.83
CA GLN A 49 -5.46 20.64 -5.30
C GLN A 49 -4.51 20.73 -4.10
N GLY A 50 -3.96 19.61 -3.65
CA GLY A 50 -3.02 19.54 -2.54
C GLY A 50 -3.66 19.34 -1.16
N TYR A 51 -4.99 19.25 -1.07
CA TYR A 51 -5.67 18.97 0.19
C TYR A 51 -5.43 17.52 0.62
N ILE A 52 -5.22 17.33 1.93
CA ILE A 52 -5.11 16.00 2.51
C ILE A 52 -6.50 15.56 2.93
N TRP A 53 -6.95 14.44 2.37
CA TRP A 53 -8.19 13.78 2.74
C TRP A 53 -7.90 12.64 3.70
N ILE A 54 -8.69 12.57 4.77
CA ILE A 54 -8.47 11.68 5.91
C ILE A 54 -9.79 11.05 6.29
N SER A 55 -9.90 9.73 6.21
CA SER A 55 -11.04 9.03 6.78
C SER A 55 -10.73 8.61 8.21
N THR A 56 -11.67 8.90 9.10
CA THR A 56 -11.60 8.53 10.52
C THR A 56 -12.73 7.56 10.86
N GLY A 57 -12.74 7.03 12.08
CA GLY A 57 -13.93 6.34 12.61
C GLY A 57 -15.19 7.21 12.66
N ASN A 58 -15.05 8.54 12.52
CA ASN A 58 -16.12 9.52 12.73
C ASN A 58 -16.26 10.52 11.56
N GLY A 59 -16.12 10.02 10.33
CA GLY A 59 -16.35 10.79 9.10
C GLY A 59 -15.08 11.09 8.30
N LEU A 60 -15.30 11.80 7.19
CA LEU A 60 -14.27 12.29 6.28
C LEU A 60 -13.78 13.66 6.72
N GLN A 61 -12.47 13.90 6.67
CA GLN A 61 -11.90 15.21 6.90
C GLN A 61 -11.03 15.66 5.72
N ARG A 62 -11.11 16.95 5.41
CA ARG A 62 -10.20 17.64 4.51
C ARG A 62 -9.28 18.53 5.34
N PHE A 63 -7.98 18.45 5.12
CA PHE A 63 -6.96 19.22 5.80
C PHE A 63 -6.18 20.08 4.79
N ASP A 64 -6.08 21.38 5.08
CA ASP A 64 -5.40 22.37 4.21
C ASP A 64 -3.96 22.68 4.62
N GLY A 65 -3.43 21.99 5.64
CA GLY A 65 -2.14 22.30 6.27
C GLY A 65 -2.29 23.03 7.61
N SER A 66 -3.46 23.61 7.89
CA SER A 66 -3.75 24.37 9.10
C SER A 66 -5.07 23.98 9.78
N ARG A 67 -6.13 23.71 9.00
CA ARG A 67 -7.50 23.50 9.48
C ARG A 67 -8.10 22.22 8.93
N PHE A 68 -8.94 21.59 9.73
CA PHE A 68 -9.75 20.44 9.34
C PHE A 68 -11.19 20.86 9.05
N LEU A 69 -11.69 20.46 7.90
CA LEU A 69 -13.12 20.49 7.57
C LEU A 69 -13.67 19.06 7.65
N THR A 70 -14.76 18.85 8.38
CA THR A 70 -15.29 17.51 8.67
C THR A 70 -16.65 17.30 8.00
N PHE A 71 -16.80 16.17 7.33
CA PHE A 71 -18.05 15.70 6.70
C PHE A 71 -18.51 14.42 7.39
N ARG A 72 -19.78 14.38 7.76
CA ARG A 72 -20.41 13.26 8.49
C ARG A 72 -21.73 12.90 7.87
N HIS A 73 -22.23 11.71 8.20
CA HIS A 73 -23.60 11.32 7.98
C HIS A 73 -24.54 12.14 8.85
N ASN A 74 -25.57 12.70 8.21
CA ASN A 74 -26.68 13.39 8.86
C ASN A 74 -27.99 12.89 8.22
N PRO A 75 -28.83 12.12 8.95
CA PRO A 75 -30.10 11.61 8.43
C PRO A 75 -31.06 12.70 7.91
N ALA A 76 -30.93 13.94 8.40
CA ALA A 76 -31.76 15.07 7.95
C ALA A 76 -31.23 15.76 6.68
N ASP A 77 -30.00 15.45 6.24
CA ASP A 77 -29.38 16.02 5.06
C ASP A 77 -29.02 14.94 4.05
N LYS A 78 -29.80 14.89 2.96
CA LYS A 78 -29.61 13.94 1.85
C LYS A 78 -28.29 14.10 1.10
N ASN A 79 -27.61 15.24 1.24
CA ASN A 79 -26.32 15.49 0.60
C ASN A 79 -25.13 15.10 1.50
N SER A 80 -25.40 14.75 2.76
CA SER A 80 -24.40 14.28 3.70
C SER A 80 -23.86 12.90 3.32
N LEU A 81 -22.79 12.45 3.97
CA LEU A 81 -22.24 11.10 3.72
C LEU A 81 -23.30 10.04 4.07
N PRO A 82 -23.38 8.90 3.34
CA PRO A 82 -24.35 7.85 3.67
C PRO A 82 -24.01 7.14 4.99
N VAL A 83 -22.72 7.02 5.33
CA VAL A 83 -22.22 6.50 6.61
C VAL A 83 -20.92 7.22 7.00
N ASN A 84 -20.58 7.22 8.29
CA ASN A 84 -19.36 7.88 8.79
C ASN A 84 -18.08 7.06 8.54
N TYR A 85 -18.18 5.74 8.60
CA TYR A 85 -17.02 4.87 8.44
C TYR A 85 -16.67 4.74 6.95
N ILE A 86 -15.47 5.19 6.58
CA ILE A 86 -14.90 5.06 5.23
C ILE A 86 -13.66 4.17 5.35
N SER A 87 -13.70 3.02 4.70
CA SER A 87 -12.66 1.99 4.79
C SER A 87 -11.45 2.31 3.91
N GLN A 88 -11.68 2.92 2.75
CA GLN A 88 -10.61 3.29 1.82
C GLN A 88 -10.96 4.55 1.03
N MET A 89 -9.92 5.33 0.72
CA MET A 89 -10.00 6.41 -0.26
C MET A 89 -8.95 6.22 -1.35
N LEU A 90 -9.31 6.61 -2.57
CA LEU A 90 -8.42 6.58 -3.73
C LEU A 90 -8.67 7.81 -4.59
N VAL A 91 -7.61 8.55 -4.92
CA VAL A 91 -7.67 9.59 -5.96
C VAL A 91 -7.21 8.96 -7.26
N ASP A 92 -8.11 8.88 -8.23
CA ASP A 92 -7.84 8.22 -9.50
C ASP A 92 -7.08 9.16 -10.47
N LYS A 93 -6.62 8.60 -11.60
CA LYS A 93 -5.99 9.37 -12.69
C LYS A 93 -6.89 10.45 -13.31
N GLN A 94 -8.22 10.36 -13.15
CA GLN A 94 -9.20 11.34 -13.58
C GLN A 94 -9.47 12.41 -12.52
N LYS A 95 -8.75 12.39 -11.40
CA LYS A 95 -8.86 13.30 -10.25
C LYS A 95 -10.15 13.15 -9.46
N ASN A 96 -10.84 12.02 -9.58
CA ASN A 96 -11.98 11.71 -8.74
C ASN A 96 -11.49 11.19 -7.38
N LEU A 97 -12.09 11.69 -6.30
CA LEU A 97 -11.94 11.12 -4.97
C LEU A 97 -12.97 10.00 -4.78
N TRP A 98 -12.53 8.76 -4.88
CA TRP A 98 -13.32 7.58 -4.60
C TRP A 98 -13.33 7.29 -3.11
N LEU A 99 -14.52 7.02 -2.56
CA LEU A 99 -14.70 6.56 -1.19
C LEU A 99 -15.30 5.16 -1.22
N VAL A 100 -14.65 4.23 -0.54
CA VAL A 100 -15.22 2.93 -0.17
C VAL A 100 -15.76 3.07 1.24
N MET A 101 -17.06 2.94 1.38
CA MET A 101 -17.77 3.07 2.63
C MET A 101 -17.62 1.80 3.47
N GLY A 102 -17.89 1.93 4.77
CA GLY A 102 -17.76 0.86 5.76
C GLY A 102 -18.61 -0.37 5.52
N ASN A 103 -19.75 -0.19 4.86
CA ASN A 103 -20.69 -1.23 4.48
C ASN A 103 -20.39 -1.82 3.07
N GLY A 104 -19.27 -1.42 2.46
CA GLY A 104 -18.86 -1.85 1.12
C GLY A 104 -19.43 -1.04 -0.04
N SER A 105 -20.36 -0.10 0.18
CA SER A 105 -20.80 0.78 -0.92
C SER A 105 -19.64 1.67 -1.37
N ILE A 106 -19.69 2.11 -2.63
CA ILE A 106 -18.61 2.88 -3.25
C ILE A 106 -19.18 4.07 -4.00
N GLY A 107 -18.45 5.18 -4.03
CA GLY A 107 -18.85 6.33 -4.82
C GLY A 107 -17.77 7.37 -4.98
N ILE A 108 -18.12 8.43 -5.71
CA ILE A 108 -17.26 9.59 -5.94
C ILE A 108 -17.72 10.70 -5.01
N PHE A 109 -16.79 11.30 -4.27
CA PHE A 109 -17.02 12.49 -3.49
C PHE A 109 -16.63 13.73 -4.30
N ASP A 110 -17.62 14.57 -4.63
CA ASP A 110 -17.39 15.85 -5.28
C ASP A 110 -16.70 16.79 -4.30
N THR A 111 -15.40 17.03 -4.49
CA THR A 111 -14.57 17.84 -3.58
C THR A 111 -14.86 19.34 -3.64
N ARG A 112 -15.69 19.79 -4.59
CA ARG A 112 -16.10 21.20 -4.73
C ARG A 112 -17.47 21.44 -4.12
N ARG A 113 -18.41 20.51 -4.33
CA ARG A 113 -19.79 20.59 -3.83
C ARG A 113 -19.99 19.87 -2.50
N PHE A 114 -19.03 19.04 -2.09
CA PHE A 114 -19.07 18.20 -0.89
C PHE A 114 -20.24 17.24 -0.85
N VAL A 115 -20.53 16.61 -2.00
CA VAL A 115 -21.63 15.64 -2.16
C VAL A 115 -21.06 14.29 -2.55
N PHE A 116 -21.52 13.24 -1.89
CA PHE A 116 -21.21 11.86 -2.28
C PHE A 116 -22.20 11.36 -3.34
N LYS A 117 -21.66 10.85 -4.45
CA LYS A 117 -22.43 10.18 -5.50
C LYS A 117 -22.10 8.70 -5.51
N GLU A 118 -23.06 7.89 -5.06
CA GLU A 118 -22.92 6.44 -5.06
C GLU A 118 -22.85 5.86 -6.48
N ILE A 119 -21.99 4.86 -6.65
CA ILE A 119 -21.82 4.11 -7.88
C ILE A 119 -22.40 2.71 -7.68
N ARG A 120 -23.22 2.27 -8.65
CA ARG A 120 -23.85 0.96 -8.60
C ARG A 120 -22.80 -0.16 -8.67
N ILE A 121 -23.02 -1.20 -7.88
CA ILE A 121 -22.22 -2.43 -7.91
C ILE A 121 -23.14 -3.61 -8.21
N LYS A 122 -22.75 -4.47 -9.18
CA LYS A 122 -23.39 -5.74 -9.51
C LYS A 122 -22.47 -6.89 -9.12
N LEU A 123 -22.79 -7.50 -7.97
CA LEU A 123 -22.10 -8.67 -7.43
C LEU A 123 -22.82 -9.95 -7.84
N LYS A 124 -22.10 -11.07 -7.88
CA LYS A 124 -22.73 -12.39 -8.08
C LYS A 124 -23.58 -12.77 -6.88
N ASP A 125 -23.07 -12.50 -5.67
CA ASP A 125 -23.82 -12.59 -4.42
C ASP A 125 -23.81 -11.21 -3.74
N PRO A 126 -24.95 -10.53 -3.60
CA PRO A 126 -25.03 -9.24 -2.92
C PRO A 126 -24.45 -9.25 -1.49
N LYS A 127 -24.44 -10.40 -0.81
CA LYS A 127 -23.85 -10.54 0.54
C LYS A 127 -22.34 -10.35 0.54
N ASN A 128 -21.68 -10.49 -0.61
CA ASN A 128 -20.24 -10.27 -0.73
C ASN A 128 -19.85 -8.81 -0.44
N LEU A 129 -20.79 -7.87 -0.55
CA LEU A 129 -20.56 -6.45 -0.23
C LEU A 129 -20.12 -6.22 1.22
N ALA A 130 -20.59 -7.06 2.14
CA ALA A 130 -20.25 -6.96 3.57
C ALA A 130 -18.83 -7.45 3.88
N TYR A 131 -18.14 -8.08 2.92
CA TYR A 131 -16.78 -8.54 3.11
C TYR A 131 -15.80 -7.40 2.86
N GLY A 132 -14.75 -7.32 3.70
CA GLY A 132 -13.65 -6.39 3.49
C GLY A 132 -12.99 -6.60 2.13
N GLY A 133 -12.30 -5.58 1.65
CA GLY A 133 -11.79 -5.57 0.29
C GLY A 133 -10.91 -4.37 0.01
N GLY A 134 -10.65 -4.13 -1.27
CA GLY A 134 -9.87 -2.98 -1.69
C GLY A 134 -10.21 -2.52 -3.10
N LEU A 135 -10.26 -1.21 -3.28
CA LEU A 135 -10.27 -0.54 -4.57
C LEU A 135 -8.84 -0.30 -5.02
N MET A 136 -8.50 -0.68 -6.25
CA MET A 136 -7.22 -0.34 -6.87
C MET A 136 -7.42 0.27 -8.24
N GLN A 137 -6.46 1.10 -8.65
CA GLN A 137 -6.34 1.59 -10.03
C GLN A 137 -5.07 1.06 -10.67
N ASP A 138 -5.17 0.54 -11.88
CA ASP A 138 -4.01 0.05 -12.63
C ASP A 138 -3.27 1.17 -13.41
N GLY A 139 -2.17 0.77 -14.05
CA GLY A 139 -1.33 1.58 -14.95
C GLY A 139 -2.07 2.18 -16.14
N ASP A 140 -3.21 1.63 -16.54
CA ASP A 140 -4.01 2.10 -17.68
C ASP A 140 -5.26 2.90 -17.22
N GLY A 141 -5.49 2.98 -15.91
CA GLY A 141 -6.55 3.75 -15.28
C GLY A 141 -7.81 2.94 -14.98
N ASN A 142 -7.81 1.63 -15.20
CA ASN A 142 -8.91 0.75 -14.86
C ASN A 142 -9.04 0.64 -13.35
N LEU A 143 -10.29 0.64 -12.86
CA LEU A 143 -10.59 0.47 -11.44
C LEU A 143 -11.14 -0.92 -11.20
N LEU A 144 -10.50 -1.64 -10.28
CA LEU A 144 -10.93 -2.96 -9.82
C LEU A 144 -11.29 -2.84 -8.34
N TYR A 145 -12.48 -3.32 -7.99
CA TYR A 145 -12.90 -3.45 -6.60
C TYR A 145 -12.97 -4.94 -6.25
N TYR A 146 -12.13 -5.38 -5.33
CA TYR A 146 -12.11 -6.76 -4.88
C TYR A 146 -12.66 -6.90 -3.47
N PHE A 147 -13.30 -8.04 -3.21
CA PHE A 147 -13.85 -8.47 -1.93
C PHE A 147 -13.09 -9.71 -1.50
N SER A 148 -12.30 -9.58 -0.42
CA SER A 148 -11.35 -10.59 0.02
C SER A 148 -12.03 -11.96 0.17
N PHE A 149 -11.41 -12.96 -0.43
CA PHE A 149 -11.84 -14.35 -0.50
C PHE A 149 -13.14 -14.64 -1.25
N LYS A 150 -13.74 -13.65 -1.94
CA LYS A 150 -15.06 -13.77 -2.58
C LYS A 150 -15.01 -13.58 -4.09
N GLU A 151 -14.95 -12.33 -4.53
CA GLU A 151 -14.98 -11.96 -5.94
C GLU A 151 -14.33 -10.60 -6.16
N PHE A 152 -14.22 -10.19 -7.41
CA PHE A 152 -13.87 -8.82 -7.78
C PHE A 152 -14.72 -8.36 -8.94
N VAL A 153 -14.81 -7.06 -9.10
CA VAL A 153 -15.59 -6.39 -10.14
C VAL A 153 -14.79 -5.25 -10.74
N THR A 154 -15.01 -5.01 -12.02
CA THR A 154 -14.31 -3.96 -12.76
C THR A 154 -15.28 -2.81 -13.04
N TYR A 155 -14.80 -1.57 -12.91
CA TYR A 155 -15.60 -0.39 -13.18
C TYR A 155 -15.74 -0.16 -14.69
N ASN A 156 -16.98 -0.02 -15.16
CA ASN A 156 -17.26 0.47 -16.50
C ASN A 156 -17.66 1.94 -16.42
N ARG A 157 -16.84 2.81 -17.02
CA ARG A 157 -17.06 4.27 -17.02
C ARG A 157 -18.30 4.69 -17.78
N GLU A 158 -18.58 4.07 -18.92
CA GLU A 158 -19.73 4.43 -19.78
C GLU A 158 -21.06 4.10 -19.12
N ARG A 159 -21.12 2.95 -18.43
CA ARG A 159 -22.30 2.49 -17.68
C ARG A 159 -22.34 3.04 -16.26
N ASN A 160 -21.24 3.63 -15.78
CA ASN A 160 -21.08 4.16 -14.44
C ASN A 160 -21.45 3.13 -13.35
N GLU A 161 -20.93 1.91 -13.48
CA GLU A 161 -21.17 0.82 -12.53
C GLU A 161 -19.99 -0.16 -12.45
N PHE A 162 -19.87 -0.87 -11.33
CA PHE A 162 -18.97 -2.02 -11.19
C PHE A 162 -19.74 -3.32 -11.47
N SER A 163 -19.14 -4.22 -12.26
CA SER A 163 -19.71 -5.55 -12.52
C SER A 163 -18.63 -6.58 -12.79
N SER A 164 -18.91 -7.85 -12.46
CA SER A 164 -18.03 -8.97 -12.84
C SER A 164 -18.08 -9.30 -14.34
N GLU A 165 -19.08 -8.78 -15.07
CA GLU A 165 -19.21 -8.88 -16.52
C GLU A 165 -18.07 -8.15 -17.26
N TYR A 166 -17.43 -7.19 -16.60
CA TYR A 166 -16.34 -6.39 -17.17
C TYR A 166 -14.95 -6.88 -16.75
N ASN A 167 -14.87 -8.02 -16.05
CA ASN A 167 -13.59 -8.58 -15.62
C ASN A 167 -12.84 -9.20 -16.81
N ASP A 168 -11.60 -8.76 -17.01
CA ASP A 168 -10.71 -9.28 -18.05
C ASP A 168 -10.26 -10.74 -17.85
N PHE A 169 -10.41 -11.27 -16.64
CA PHE A 169 -9.95 -12.61 -16.28
C PHE A 169 -10.82 -13.22 -15.17
N ARG A 170 -10.64 -14.53 -14.97
CA ARG A 170 -11.29 -15.29 -13.90
C ARG A 170 -10.24 -16.06 -13.13
N ILE A 171 -10.25 -15.92 -11.80
CA ILE A 171 -9.41 -16.76 -10.93
C ILE A 171 -10.00 -18.19 -10.92
N PRO A 172 -9.15 -19.23 -10.93
CA PRO A 172 -9.60 -20.61 -10.76
C PRO A 172 -10.49 -20.74 -9.52
N SER A 173 -11.63 -21.43 -9.65
CA SER A 173 -12.67 -21.50 -8.59
C SER A 173 -12.18 -22.05 -7.24
N LYS A 174 -11.11 -22.86 -7.25
CA LYS A 174 -10.47 -23.40 -6.05
C LYS A 174 -9.65 -22.38 -5.26
N TRP A 175 -9.30 -21.23 -5.85
CA TRP A 175 -8.42 -20.24 -5.23
C TRP A 175 -9.22 -19.01 -4.83
N ARG A 176 -9.01 -18.55 -3.60
CA ARG A 176 -9.71 -17.37 -3.06
C ARG A 176 -8.76 -16.19 -3.07
N MET A 177 -9.07 -15.21 -3.89
CA MET A 177 -8.25 -14.01 -4.04
C MET A 177 -8.26 -13.17 -2.77
N THR A 178 -7.09 -12.74 -2.31
CA THR A 178 -6.92 -11.87 -1.12
C THR A 178 -6.69 -10.42 -1.50
N ASN A 179 -5.92 -10.19 -2.57
CA ASN A 179 -5.51 -8.88 -3.04
C ASN A 179 -5.01 -8.99 -4.50
N ILE A 180 -4.98 -7.86 -5.19
CA ILE A 180 -4.37 -7.69 -6.50
C ILE A 180 -3.48 -6.44 -6.51
N VAL A 181 -2.32 -6.54 -7.15
CA VAL A 181 -1.37 -5.44 -7.38
C VAL A 181 -1.07 -5.34 -8.87
N ASP A 182 -0.94 -4.12 -9.37
CA ASP A 182 -0.53 -3.88 -10.76
C ASP A 182 1.00 -3.81 -10.92
N ASP A 183 1.53 -4.49 -11.94
CA ASP A 183 2.82 -4.18 -12.56
C ASP A 183 2.54 -3.43 -13.88
N PRO A 184 2.57 -2.08 -13.86
CA PRO A 184 2.20 -1.27 -15.01
C PRO A 184 3.17 -1.41 -16.18
N ILE A 185 4.45 -1.70 -15.90
CA ILE A 185 5.49 -1.82 -16.92
C ILE A 185 5.44 -3.21 -17.55
N GLY A 186 5.34 -4.26 -16.74
CA GLY A 186 5.20 -5.63 -17.22
C GLY A 186 3.83 -5.94 -17.83
N LYS A 187 2.87 -5.02 -17.71
CA LYS A 187 1.46 -5.19 -18.11
C LYS A 187 0.86 -6.44 -17.48
N LYS A 188 1.10 -6.63 -16.19
CA LYS A 188 0.67 -7.81 -15.43
C LYS A 188 -0.12 -7.41 -14.19
N TYR A 189 -1.09 -8.23 -13.83
CA TYR A 189 -1.61 -8.24 -12.46
C TYR A 189 -0.92 -9.33 -11.66
N LEU A 190 -0.43 -8.95 -10.48
CA LEU A 190 0.13 -9.83 -9.48
C LEU A 190 -0.96 -10.09 -8.44
N ILE A 191 -1.57 -11.26 -8.53
CA ILE A 191 -2.76 -11.62 -7.78
C ILE A 191 -2.35 -12.54 -6.62
N SER A 192 -2.71 -12.13 -5.42
CA SER A 192 -2.49 -12.89 -4.20
C SER A 192 -3.73 -13.70 -3.86
N THR A 193 -3.53 -14.94 -3.39
CA THR A 193 -4.62 -15.82 -2.99
C THR A 193 -4.29 -16.56 -1.69
N ASP A 194 -5.29 -17.24 -1.14
CA ASP A 194 -5.10 -18.18 -0.05
C ASP A 194 -4.17 -19.36 -0.39
N SER A 195 -4.01 -19.67 -1.67
CA SER A 195 -3.34 -20.89 -2.17
C SER A 195 -2.02 -20.63 -2.89
N GLY A 196 -1.64 -19.37 -3.11
CA GLY A 196 -0.49 -19.05 -3.96
C GLY A 196 -0.54 -17.66 -4.58
N LEU A 197 0.51 -17.37 -5.34
CA LEU A 197 0.53 -16.25 -6.29
C LEU A 197 -0.02 -16.71 -7.65
N VAL A 198 -0.70 -15.79 -8.30
CA VAL A 198 -1.15 -15.90 -9.69
C VAL A 198 -0.66 -14.66 -10.43
N VAL A 199 -0.12 -14.83 -11.63
CA VAL A 199 0.20 -13.73 -12.54
C VAL A 199 -0.81 -13.76 -13.67
N TYR A 200 -1.45 -12.62 -13.95
CA TYR A 200 -2.24 -12.42 -15.15
C TYR A 200 -1.52 -11.47 -16.10
N ASN A 201 -1.19 -11.93 -17.29
CA ASN A 201 -0.63 -11.08 -18.33
C ASN A 201 -1.76 -10.41 -19.11
N ARG A 202 -1.82 -9.08 -19.02
CA ARG A 202 -2.89 -8.27 -19.62
C ARG A 202 -2.80 -8.19 -21.14
N VAL A 203 -1.63 -8.51 -21.70
CA VAL A 203 -1.38 -8.52 -23.16
C VAL A 203 -1.78 -9.87 -23.75
N THR A 204 -1.22 -10.97 -23.23
CA THR A 204 -1.49 -12.32 -23.75
C THR A 204 -2.78 -12.92 -23.24
N LYS A 205 -3.39 -12.29 -22.23
CA LYS A 205 -4.62 -12.73 -21.54
C LYS A 205 -4.47 -14.10 -20.88
N LYS A 206 -3.23 -14.51 -20.58
CA LYS A 206 -2.92 -15.77 -19.90
C LYS A 206 -2.75 -15.58 -18.41
N LEU A 207 -3.08 -16.64 -17.68
CA LEU A 207 -2.82 -16.78 -16.25
C LEU A 207 -1.66 -17.76 -16.06
N SER A 208 -0.82 -17.48 -15.07
CA SER A 208 0.29 -18.33 -14.66
C SER A 208 0.24 -18.52 -13.15
N TRP A 209 0.17 -19.77 -12.69
CA TRP A 209 0.19 -20.15 -11.27
C TRP A 209 0.88 -21.50 -11.09
N ARG A 210 1.05 -21.93 -9.83
CA ARG A 210 1.92 -23.08 -9.48
C ARG A 210 1.57 -24.41 -10.16
N ASP A 211 0.32 -24.61 -10.57
CA ASP A 211 -0.14 -25.85 -11.22
C ASP A 211 -0.22 -25.70 -12.75
N ASP A 212 -0.22 -24.47 -13.26
CA ASP A 212 -0.31 -24.13 -14.69
C ASP A 212 0.42 -22.79 -14.91
N ASN A 213 1.73 -22.88 -15.12
CA ASN A 213 2.59 -21.72 -15.35
C ASN A 213 2.72 -21.46 -16.85
N ALA A 214 1.62 -21.06 -17.49
CA ALA A 214 1.47 -20.99 -18.95
C ALA A 214 2.51 -20.11 -19.67
N GLU A 215 3.14 -19.18 -18.95
CA GLU A 215 4.16 -18.27 -19.48
C GLU A 215 5.53 -18.43 -18.83
N HIS A 216 5.76 -19.51 -18.06
CA HIS A 216 7.02 -19.76 -17.36
C HIS A 216 7.47 -18.56 -16.52
N GLU A 217 6.53 -17.97 -15.77
CA GLU A 217 6.77 -16.83 -14.91
C GLU A 217 7.75 -17.20 -13.78
N PRO A 218 8.95 -16.60 -13.70
CA PRO A 218 9.92 -17.01 -12.69
C PRO A 218 9.48 -16.65 -11.26
N LEU A 219 8.64 -15.61 -11.11
CA LEU A 219 7.97 -15.30 -9.84
C LEU A 219 7.12 -16.49 -9.35
N ILE A 220 6.42 -17.17 -10.27
CA ILE A 220 5.56 -18.31 -9.94
C ILE A 220 6.40 -19.55 -9.65
N GLU A 221 7.47 -19.78 -10.40
CA GLU A 221 8.41 -20.88 -10.13
C GLU A 221 9.00 -20.78 -8.73
N GLN A 222 9.40 -19.56 -8.34
CA GLN A 222 10.06 -19.32 -7.07
C GLN A 222 9.10 -19.25 -5.87
N PHE A 223 7.97 -18.53 -6.02
CA PHE A 223 7.11 -18.18 -4.89
C PHE A 223 5.66 -18.62 -5.04
N GLY A 224 5.27 -19.20 -6.18
CA GLY A 224 3.88 -19.56 -6.48
C GLY A 224 3.24 -20.56 -5.52
N LYS A 225 4.05 -21.33 -4.76
CA LYS A 225 3.58 -22.31 -3.77
C LYS A 225 3.32 -21.73 -2.38
N ILE A 226 3.75 -20.49 -2.11
CA ILE A 226 3.55 -19.88 -0.79
C ILE A 226 2.05 -19.62 -0.57
N PRO A 227 1.41 -20.16 0.48
CA PRO A 227 -0.01 -19.94 0.74
C PRO A 227 -0.25 -18.66 1.55
N PHE A 228 -1.51 -18.24 1.63
CA PHE A 228 -1.97 -17.07 2.40
C PHE A 228 -1.18 -15.80 2.08
N VAL A 229 -1.04 -15.51 0.79
CA VAL A 229 -0.26 -14.38 0.31
C VAL A 229 -1.11 -13.12 0.33
N ALA A 230 -0.48 -11.98 0.59
CA ALA A 230 -1.05 -10.66 0.33
C ALA A 230 0.03 -9.75 -0.24
N GLY A 231 -0.24 -9.17 -1.41
CA GLY A 231 0.61 -8.17 -2.03
C GLY A 231 0.51 -6.83 -1.31
N TYR A 232 1.62 -6.11 -1.22
CA TYR A 232 1.64 -4.73 -0.77
C TYR A 232 1.62 -3.76 -1.94
N MET A 233 2.62 -3.85 -2.82
CA MET A 233 2.86 -2.90 -3.90
C MET A 233 3.97 -3.38 -4.84
N VAL A 234 4.03 -2.78 -6.03
CA VAL A 234 5.22 -2.75 -6.88
C VAL A 234 5.86 -1.36 -6.75
N ASP A 235 7.14 -1.30 -6.39
CA ASP A 235 7.86 -0.02 -6.24
C ASP A 235 8.42 0.50 -7.58
N LYS A 236 8.97 1.72 -7.61
CA LYS A 236 9.56 2.32 -8.82
C LYS A 236 10.76 1.55 -9.38
N LYS A 237 11.44 0.74 -8.55
CA LYS A 237 12.49 -0.18 -9.01
C LYS A 237 11.93 -1.47 -9.60
N ARG A 238 10.60 -1.56 -9.76
CA ARG A 238 9.86 -2.73 -10.25
C ARG A 238 10.02 -3.95 -9.34
N ARG A 239 10.13 -3.71 -8.02
CA ARG A 239 10.15 -4.80 -7.05
C ARG A 239 8.76 -5.03 -6.48
N PHE A 240 8.30 -6.28 -6.53
CA PHE A 240 7.06 -6.71 -5.91
C PHE A 240 7.28 -7.06 -4.46
N TRP A 241 6.63 -6.29 -3.58
CA TRP A 241 6.62 -6.51 -2.14
C TRP A 241 5.35 -7.23 -1.74
N PHE A 242 5.50 -8.33 -1.01
CA PHE A 242 4.38 -9.12 -0.54
C PHE A 242 4.70 -9.79 0.80
N LYS A 243 3.64 -10.27 1.46
CA LYS A 243 3.76 -11.09 2.67
C LYS A 243 3.04 -12.41 2.51
N ASN A 244 3.37 -13.35 3.39
CA ASN A 244 2.52 -14.49 3.66
C ASN A 244 2.21 -14.58 5.15
N TRP A 245 0.96 -14.91 5.48
CA TRP A 245 0.51 -14.99 6.87
C TRP A 245 -0.43 -16.19 7.09
N PRO A 246 0.12 -17.37 7.41
CA PRO A 246 -0.68 -18.56 7.63
C PRO A 246 -1.39 -18.50 9.00
N PRO A 247 -2.53 -19.21 9.19
CA PRO A 247 -3.31 -19.18 10.43
C PRO A 247 -2.55 -19.54 11.72
N PHE A 248 -1.48 -20.32 11.61
CA PHE A 248 -0.68 -20.81 12.74
C PHE A 248 0.79 -20.39 12.64
N GLY A 249 1.07 -19.18 12.14
CA GLY A 249 2.45 -18.68 12.04
C GLY A 249 2.58 -17.17 12.04
N GLY A 250 3.82 -16.70 12.02
CA GLY A 250 4.16 -15.28 11.91
C GLY A 250 4.08 -14.76 10.47
N CYS A 251 3.95 -13.45 10.33
CA CYS A 251 4.01 -12.77 9.05
C CYS A 251 5.44 -12.81 8.50
N SER A 252 5.62 -13.35 7.28
CA SER A 252 6.90 -13.26 6.57
C SER A 252 6.78 -12.31 5.38
N ILE A 253 7.79 -11.47 5.20
CA ILE A 253 7.89 -10.48 4.13
C ILE A 253 8.85 -10.98 3.06
N TYR A 254 8.50 -10.71 1.80
CA TYR A 254 9.27 -11.07 0.61
C TYR A 254 9.35 -9.86 -0.32
N CYS A 255 10.40 -9.82 -1.12
CA CYS A 255 10.60 -8.84 -2.17
C CYS A 255 11.22 -9.53 -3.38
N TYR A 256 10.58 -9.38 -4.54
CA TYR A 256 11.05 -9.95 -5.79
C TYR A 256 11.27 -8.86 -6.84
N ASP A 257 12.43 -8.83 -7.47
CA ASP A 257 12.75 -7.92 -8.55
C ASP A 257 12.12 -8.44 -9.85
N LEU A 258 11.05 -7.80 -10.32
CA LEU A 258 10.36 -8.20 -11.56
C LEU A 258 11.17 -7.88 -12.81
N ALA A 259 12.12 -6.94 -12.74
CA ALA A 259 12.97 -6.55 -13.87
C ALA A 259 14.11 -7.54 -14.07
N ASN A 260 14.83 -7.86 -12.99
CA ASN A 260 15.97 -8.77 -13.00
C ASN A 260 15.58 -10.24 -12.80
N LYS A 261 14.32 -10.50 -12.43
CA LYS A 261 13.76 -11.83 -12.19
C LYS A 261 14.44 -12.57 -11.05
N THR A 262 14.82 -11.85 -10.00
CA THR A 262 15.60 -12.37 -8.86
C THR A 262 14.97 -12.00 -7.52
N PRO A 263 15.10 -12.84 -6.48
CA PRO A 263 14.72 -12.45 -5.12
C PRO A 263 15.61 -11.32 -4.61
N VAL A 264 15.01 -10.30 -4.01
CA VAL A 264 15.70 -9.24 -3.26
C VAL A 264 15.64 -9.54 -1.77
N LEU A 265 14.49 -10.02 -1.32
CA LEU A 265 14.25 -10.47 0.04
C LEU A 265 13.48 -11.78 -0.01
N ASP A 266 14.06 -12.82 0.57
CA ASP A 266 13.34 -14.06 0.87
C ASP A 266 12.69 -13.97 2.27
N LYS A 267 12.04 -15.03 2.73
CA LYS A 267 11.28 -15.15 3.98
C LYS A 267 11.89 -14.37 5.15
N TYR A 268 11.43 -13.13 5.33
CA TYR A 268 11.92 -12.24 6.38
C TYR A 268 10.84 -12.00 7.43
N SER A 269 11.11 -12.38 8.68
CA SER A 269 10.25 -12.03 9.82
C SER A 269 10.76 -10.76 10.48
N ILE A 270 9.85 -9.80 10.67
CA ILE A 270 10.11 -8.55 11.38
C ILE A 270 10.15 -8.73 12.90
N ASP A 271 9.74 -9.90 13.41
CA ASP A 271 9.81 -10.27 14.84
C ASP A 271 11.26 -10.21 15.34
N LYS A 272 12.24 -10.37 14.43
CA LYS A 272 13.68 -10.20 14.70
C LYS A 272 14.04 -8.80 15.20
N ILE A 273 13.17 -7.81 14.98
CA ILE A 273 13.38 -6.41 15.38
C ILE A 273 12.27 -5.98 16.35
N ILE A 274 11.03 -6.40 16.08
CA ILE A 274 9.87 -6.07 16.90
C ILE A 274 9.61 -7.29 17.80
N ASN A 275 10.25 -7.34 18.97
CA ASN A 275 10.19 -8.45 19.92
C ASN A 275 8.83 -8.56 20.67
N LYS A 276 7.73 -8.48 19.92
CA LYS A 276 6.33 -8.61 20.38
C LYS A 276 5.43 -8.89 19.18
N TYR A 277 4.19 -9.30 19.46
CA TYR A 277 3.15 -9.42 18.43
C TYR A 277 3.09 -8.14 17.58
N ASN A 278 3.04 -8.29 16.27
CA ASN A 278 3.01 -7.20 15.32
C ASN A 278 2.20 -7.60 14.08
N GLU A 279 1.63 -6.60 13.42
CA GLU A 279 0.83 -6.81 12.21
C GLU A 279 1.29 -5.88 11.09
N PRO A 280 2.27 -6.28 10.27
CA PRO A 280 2.64 -5.55 9.07
C PRO A 280 1.44 -5.42 8.14
N ALA A 281 0.88 -4.22 8.01
CA ALA A 281 -0.41 -4.00 7.35
C ALA A 281 -0.28 -3.31 5.99
N GLY A 282 0.68 -2.41 5.85
CA GLY A 282 0.90 -1.64 4.63
C GLY A 282 2.37 -1.41 4.34
N MET A 283 2.65 -1.15 3.06
CA MET A 283 3.92 -0.57 2.62
C MET A 283 3.64 0.61 1.70
N THR A 284 4.59 1.53 1.66
CA THR A 284 4.51 2.69 0.78
C THR A 284 5.90 3.18 0.40
N GLU A 285 6.01 3.68 -0.83
CA GLU A 285 7.23 4.28 -1.36
C GLU A 285 7.14 5.79 -1.29
N GLN A 286 8.12 6.43 -0.66
CA GLN A 286 8.26 7.88 -0.65
C GLN A 286 8.80 8.40 -1.99
N LYS A 287 8.70 9.72 -2.23
CA LYS A 287 9.20 10.36 -3.45
C LYS A 287 10.67 10.03 -3.74
N ASP A 288 11.49 9.89 -2.71
CA ASP A 288 12.92 9.57 -2.83
C ASP A 288 13.25 8.08 -2.96
N GLY A 289 12.24 7.23 -3.12
CA GLY A 289 12.39 5.79 -3.31
C GLY A 289 12.53 5.00 -2.01
N THR A 290 12.45 5.67 -0.85
CA THR A 290 12.46 4.98 0.43
C THR A 290 11.18 4.16 0.62
N ILE A 291 11.33 2.89 0.99
CA ILE A 291 10.21 2.01 1.31
C ILE A 291 9.97 2.02 2.82
N TRP A 292 8.73 2.25 3.21
CA TRP A 292 8.28 2.22 4.60
C TRP A 292 7.20 1.17 4.79
N MET A 293 7.23 0.53 5.95
CA MET A 293 6.26 -0.45 6.38
C MET A 293 5.52 0.06 7.62
N THR A 294 4.20 -0.07 7.60
CA THR A 294 3.30 0.41 8.65
C THR A 294 2.38 -0.70 9.12
N GLY A 295 1.95 -0.66 10.38
CA GLY A 295 1.05 -1.65 10.94
C GLY A 295 1.01 -1.64 12.45
N LEU A 296 0.35 -2.63 13.05
CA LEU A 296 0.27 -2.72 14.51
C LEU A 296 1.67 -2.97 15.09
N TYR A 297 2.17 -2.01 15.87
CA TYR A 297 3.56 -1.96 16.38
C TYR A 297 4.65 -1.94 15.29
N VAL A 298 4.28 -1.74 14.02
CA VAL A 298 5.20 -1.67 12.88
C VAL A 298 5.24 -0.24 12.37
N PHE A 299 6.39 0.41 12.52
CA PHE A 299 6.72 1.62 11.80
C PHE A 299 8.21 1.59 11.48
N THR A 300 8.53 1.02 10.32
CA THR A 300 9.91 0.70 9.94
C THR A 300 10.22 1.17 8.53
N LYS A 301 11.48 1.54 8.33
CA LYS A 301 12.05 1.88 7.04
C LYS A 301 12.86 0.69 6.52
N TYR A 302 12.70 0.35 5.26
CA TYR A 302 13.58 -0.59 4.57
C TYR A 302 14.92 0.08 4.27
N GLU A 303 16.01 -0.57 4.63
CA GLU A 303 17.36 -0.17 4.29
C GLU A 303 17.87 -1.09 3.18
N GLU A 304 18.28 -0.50 2.05
CA GLU A 304 18.99 -1.24 1.00
C GLU A 304 20.25 -1.84 1.61
N ALA A 305 20.54 -3.10 1.31
CA ALA A 305 21.59 -3.86 1.97
C ALA A 305 22.99 -3.31 1.67
N GLU A 306 23.44 -2.30 2.41
CA GLU A 306 24.86 -2.00 2.55
C GLU A 306 25.41 -2.75 3.77
N LYS A 307 25.87 -3.97 3.50
CA LYS A 307 26.87 -4.71 4.29
C LYS A 307 26.62 -5.10 5.75
N ASN A 308 25.47 -4.90 6.40
CA ASN A 308 25.24 -5.50 7.74
C ASN A 308 23.76 -5.75 8.10
N SER A 309 23.38 -7.03 8.15
CA SER A 309 22.33 -7.77 8.90
C SER A 309 20.93 -7.18 9.25
N ARG A 310 20.66 -5.88 9.17
CA ARG A 310 19.36 -5.27 9.50
C ARG A 310 18.75 -4.59 8.27
N LEU A 311 17.77 -5.25 7.65
CA LEU A 311 17.06 -4.76 6.47
C LEU A 311 15.93 -3.77 6.81
N PHE A 312 15.50 -3.72 8.06
CA PHE A 312 14.52 -2.75 8.52
C PHE A 312 15.00 -2.07 9.80
N THR A 313 14.77 -0.76 9.87
CA THR A 313 15.05 0.05 11.06
C THR A 313 13.74 0.55 11.65
N VAL A 314 13.52 0.29 12.93
CA VAL A 314 12.35 0.84 13.65
C VAL A 314 12.58 2.32 13.90
N VAL A 315 11.64 3.14 13.44
CA VAL A 315 11.78 4.60 13.52
C VAL A 315 11.13 5.16 14.78
N ILE A 316 10.18 4.44 15.41
CA ILE A 316 9.57 4.85 16.68
C ILE A 316 9.23 3.63 17.56
N LEU A 317 9.79 3.57 18.77
CA LEU A 317 9.30 2.73 19.87
C LEU A 317 8.77 3.66 20.97
N MET A 318 7.52 4.08 20.85
CA MET A 318 6.78 4.62 21.99
C MET A 318 5.42 3.93 22.04
N ASN A 319 5.06 3.43 23.23
CA ASN A 319 3.90 2.58 23.53
C ASN A 319 2.54 3.24 23.30
N ARG A 320 2.27 3.85 22.13
CA ARG A 320 0.99 4.49 21.85
C ARG A 320 0.56 4.26 20.40
N VAL A 321 -0.75 4.11 20.26
CA VAL A 321 -1.46 3.98 18.98
C VAL A 321 -0.99 5.08 18.02
N PHE A 322 -0.49 4.66 16.86
CA PHE A 322 0.01 5.56 15.82
C PHE A 322 -1.10 6.52 15.38
N THR A 323 -0.82 7.83 15.38
CA THR A 323 -1.76 8.89 14.96
C THR A 323 -1.16 9.75 13.85
N MET A 324 -1.97 9.93 12.80
CA MET A 324 -1.98 10.96 11.75
C MET A 324 -0.74 11.31 10.93
N LYS A 325 0.46 11.51 11.50
CA LYS A 325 1.58 12.07 10.70
C LYS A 325 2.32 11.03 9.88
N GLU A 326 2.42 9.81 10.40
CA GLU A 326 3.20 8.76 9.78
C GLU A 326 2.63 8.37 8.41
N TYR A 327 1.32 8.26 8.27
CA TYR A 327 0.69 7.91 7.00
C TYR A 327 0.68 9.05 5.96
N ALA A 328 0.57 10.32 6.39
CA ALA A 328 0.48 11.47 5.47
C ALA A 328 1.83 11.88 4.87
N CYS A 329 2.90 11.89 5.67
CA CYS A 329 4.26 12.20 5.18
C CYS A 329 4.79 11.10 4.24
N LEU A 330 4.36 9.87 4.46
CA LEU A 330 4.73 8.71 3.66
C LEU A 330 4.07 8.69 2.27
N LYS A 331 2.80 9.08 2.13
CA LYS A 331 2.12 9.11 0.81
C LYS A 331 2.35 10.39 -0.01
N THR A 332 2.60 11.53 0.63
CA THR A 332 2.66 12.83 -0.08
C THR A 332 4.08 13.25 -0.48
N GLY A 333 5.11 12.58 0.07
CA GLY A 333 6.51 12.78 -0.28
C GLY A 333 7.05 14.19 -0.06
N ASN A 334 6.45 14.98 0.83
CA ASN A 334 7.03 16.28 1.19
C ASN A 334 8.03 16.11 2.34
N ARG A 335 9.27 16.55 2.09
CA ARG A 335 10.41 16.46 3.03
C ARG A 335 10.36 17.46 4.20
N THR A 336 9.33 18.29 4.27
CA THR A 336 9.18 19.31 5.31
C THR A 336 7.70 19.52 5.60
N CYS A 337 7.16 18.80 6.59
CA CYS A 337 6.06 19.34 7.38
C CYS A 337 6.72 20.01 8.58
N GLY A 338 7.00 21.30 8.43
CA GLY A 338 7.42 22.18 9.52
C GLY A 338 6.36 22.30 10.60
#